data_AF-A0A9N9KBT8-F1
#
_entry.id   AF-A0A9N9KBT8-F1
#
_cell.length_a   1.000
_cell.length_b   1.000
_cell.length_c   1.000
_cell.angle_alpha   90.00
_cell.angle_beta   90.00
_cell.angle_gamma   90.00
#
_symmetry.space_group_name_H-M   'P 1'
#
loop_
_entity.id
_entity.type
_entity.pdbx_description
1 polymer ?
#
loop_
_entity_poly.entity_id
_entity_poly.type
_entity_poly.pdbx_seq_one_letter_code
_entity_poly.pdbx_strand_id
1 'polypeptide(L)'
;SEAYRLLLRDFVVIMSSGQLCRGQDCTNPSKLQCPTCLKLNIISSYFCSQECFKKNWSTHKLLHKTNTPTTGIETYIPNFPYTGSLRAVYPLSPRRS
;
A
#
# COMPACT_ATOMS: atom_id res chain seq x y z
N SER A 1 45.00 9.68 -0.64
CA SER A 1 44.42 10.59 -1.63
C SER A 1 43.01 10.96 -1.23
N GLU A 2 42.75 12.25 -1.05
CA GLU A 2 41.43 12.85 -0.78
C GLU A 2 40.28 12.30 -1.65
N ALA A 3 40.59 11.74 -2.82
CA ALA A 3 39.64 11.10 -3.73
C ALA A 3 38.84 9.93 -3.12
N TYR A 4 39.43 9.06 -2.29
CA TYR A 4 38.69 7.94 -1.68
C TYR A 4 37.81 8.38 -0.49
N ARG A 5 38.15 9.50 0.16
CA ARG A 5 37.36 10.08 1.28
C ARG A 5 36.09 10.77 0.78
N LEU A 6 36.10 11.32 -0.44
CA LEU A 6 34.91 11.90 -1.08
C LEU A 6 33.97 10.82 -1.61
N LEU A 7 34.50 9.76 -2.23
CA LEU A 7 33.67 8.65 -2.73
C LEU A 7 32.99 7.85 -1.60
N LEU A 8 33.58 7.78 -0.40
CA LEU A 8 32.93 7.21 0.77
C LEU A 8 31.92 8.15 1.43
N ARG A 9 31.98 9.47 1.22
CA ARG A 9 30.88 10.37 1.64
C ARG A 9 29.64 10.20 0.77
N ASP A 10 29.82 9.91 -0.51
CA ASP A 10 28.70 9.68 -1.44
C ASP A 10 28.12 8.26 -1.35
N PHE A 11 28.93 7.26 -0.95
CA PHE A 11 28.48 5.86 -0.79
C PHE A 11 28.06 5.49 0.64
N VAL A 12 28.51 6.22 1.67
CA VAL A 12 28.03 6.11 3.07
C VAL A 12 26.79 6.98 3.32
N VAL A 13 26.03 7.32 2.27
CA VAL A 13 24.56 7.44 2.42
C VAL A 13 23.98 6.02 2.44
N ILE A 14 24.45 5.24 3.42
CA ILE A 14 23.82 4.01 3.87
C ILE A 14 22.44 4.43 4.38
N MET A 15 21.42 3.91 3.69
CA MET A 15 20.32 3.19 4.33
C MET A 15 20.02 3.65 5.77
N SER A 16 19.39 4.81 5.88
CA SER A 16 18.49 5.11 6.99
C SER A 16 17.13 5.30 6.36
N SER A 17 16.17 4.52 6.82
CA SER A 17 14.79 4.42 6.35
C SER A 17 13.98 5.70 6.55
N GLY A 18 14.48 6.84 6.08
CA GLY A 18 13.75 8.10 5.95
C GLY A 18 12.93 8.05 4.67
N GLN A 19 11.79 7.38 4.71
CA GLN A 19 10.85 7.38 3.58
C GLN A 19 10.55 8.84 3.24
N LEU A 20 10.61 9.21 1.96
CA LEU A 20 10.25 10.56 1.54
C LEU A 20 8.73 10.73 1.64
N CYS A 21 8.29 11.97 1.85
CA CYS A 21 6.88 12.27 1.86
C CYS A 21 6.25 11.90 0.51
N ARG A 22 5.12 11.18 0.53
CA ARG A 22 4.39 10.77 -0.69
C ARG A 22 3.50 11.88 -1.26
N GLY A 23 3.74 13.14 -0.87
CA GLY A 23 2.93 14.28 -1.30
C GLY A 23 3.37 14.77 -2.68
N GLN A 24 2.42 15.24 -3.49
CA GLN A 24 2.66 15.63 -4.89
C GLN A 24 3.77 16.70 -5.05
N ASP A 25 3.98 17.53 -4.03
CA ASP A 25 4.97 18.62 -4.02
C ASP A 25 5.79 18.65 -2.71
N CYS A 26 6.18 17.48 -2.20
CA CYS A 26 6.89 17.40 -0.92
C CYS A 26 8.10 16.48 -0.95
N THR A 27 9.29 17.06 -0.76
CA THR A 27 10.57 16.34 -0.70
C THR A 27 11.08 16.15 0.73
N ASN A 28 10.28 16.57 1.72
CA ASN A 28 10.68 16.48 3.12
C ASN A 28 10.73 15.01 3.59
N PRO A 29 11.60 14.70 4.57
CA PRO A 29 11.63 13.38 5.19
C PRO A 29 10.29 13.12 5.90
N SER A 30 9.76 11.91 5.74
CA SER A 30 8.55 11.53 6.43
C SER A 30 8.78 11.27 7.92
N LYS A 31 7.75 11.55 8.71
CA LYS A 31 7.72 11.31 10.17
C LYS A 31 6.46 10.58 10.60
N LEU A 32 5.43 10.55 9.75
CA LEU A 32 4.09 10.04 10.06
C LEU A 32 3.69 9.00 9.03
N GLN A 33 3.09 7.91 9.50
CA GLN A 33 2.47 6.88 8.65
C GLN A 33 0.94 6.98 8.74
N CYS A 34 0.25 6.54 7.69
CA CYS A 34 -1.21 6.48 7.72
C CYS A 34 -1.69 5.30 8.58
N PRO A 35 -2.55 5.51 9.60
CA PRO A 35 -3.03 4.43 10.46
C PRO A 35 -3.87 3.39 9.72
N THR A 36 -4.56 3.78 8.64
CA THR A 36 -5.30 2.85 7.78
C THR A 36 -4.36 1.97 6.97
N CYS A 37 -3.25 2.52 6.45
CA CYS A 37 -2.23 1.73 5.77
C CYS A 37 -1.56 0.72 6.70
N LEU A 38 -1.32 1.09 7.96
CA LEU A 38 -0.82 0.15 8.97
C LEU A 38 -1.79 -1.02 9.19
N LYS A 39 -3.10 -0.74 9.31
CA LYS A 39 -4.13 -1.78 9.44
C LYS A 39 -4.22 -2.70 8.22
N LEU A 40 -4.02 -2.15 7.03
CA LEU A 40 -4.06 -2.90 5.76
C LEU A 40 -2.70 -3.51 5.40
N ASN A 41 -1.68 -3.36 6.24
CA ASN A 41 -0.30 -3.80 6.01
C ASN A 41 0.29 -3.26 4.68
N ILE A 42 -0.09 -2.05 4.28
CA ILE A 42 0.38 -1.38 3.07
C ILE A 42 1.58 -0.49 3.43
N ILE A 43 2.79 -0.89 3.01
CA ILE A 43 4.04 -0.22 3.34
C ILE A 43 4.41 0.84 2.29
N SER A 44 3.49 1.78 1.97
CA SER A 44 3.73 2.73 0.85
C SER A 44 3.42 4.19 1.11
N SER A 45 2.70 4.55 2.19
CA SER A 45 2.32 5.94 2.44
C SER A 45 2.93 6.53 3.70
N TYR A 46 3.75 7.55 3.47
CA TYR A 46 4.50 8.26 4.48
C TYR A 46 4.34 9.76 4.27
N PHE A 47 4.16 10.50 5.36
CA PHE A 47 3.89 11.94 5.36
C PHE A 47 4.84 12.68 6.29
N CYS A 48 5.21 13.90 5.92
CA CYS A 48 6.10 14.74 6.74
C CYS A 48 5.36 15.44 7.90
N SER A 49 4.09 15.82 7.71
CA SER A 49 3.28 16.55 8.69
C SER A 49 1.77 16.27 8.53
N GLN A 50 0.97 16.68 9.51
CA GLN A 50 -0.49 16.51 9.48
C GLN A 50 -1.16 17.37 8.40
N GLU A 51 -0.62 18.55 8.10
CA GLU A 51 -1.08 19.40 6.99
C GLU A 51 -0.86 18.71 5.65
N CYS A 52 0.32 18.08 5.46
CA CYS A 52 0.63 17.35 4.26
C CYS A 52 -0.28 16.12 4.07
N PHE A 53 -0.61 15.43 5.17
CA PHE A 53 -1.59 14.35 5.17
C PHE A 53 -2.98 14.84 4.73
N LYS A 54 -3.49 15.95 5.28
CA LYS A 54 -4.80 16.51 4.93
C LYS A 54 -4.87 16.95 3.47
N LYS A 55 -3.84 17.64 2.96
CA LYS A 55 -3.76 18.11 1.57
C LYS A 55 -3.74 16.96 0.56
N ASN A 56 -3.01 15.88 0.86
CA ASN A 56 -2.84 14.73 -0.03
C ASN A 56 -3.82 13.58 0.29
N TRP A 57 -4.79 13.77 1.19
CA TRP A 57 -5.74 12.72 1.57
C TRP A 57 -6.61 12.26 0.39
N SER A 58 -7.03 13.20 -0.47
CA SER A 58 -7.91 12.92 -1.61
C SER A 58 -7.29 11.94 -2.61
N THR A 59 -5.98 12.05 -2.84
CA THR A 59 -5.20 11.16 -3.72
C THR A 59 -4.76 9.91 -2.97
N HIS A 60 -4.32 10.04 -1.71
CA HIS A 60 -3.87 8.91 -0.90
C HIS A 60 -4.97 7.87 -0.64
N LYS A 61 -6.19 8.31 -0.33
CA LYS A 61 -7.31 7.40 0.00
C LYS A 61 -7.69 6.46 -1.14
N LEU A 62 -7.35 6.80 -2.38
CA LEU A 62 -7.60 5.95 -3.55
C LEU A 62 -6.76 4.66 -3.46
N LEU A 63 -5.56 4.72 -2.88
CA LEU A 63 -4.70 3.56 -2.68
C LEU A 63 -5.28 2.55 -1.67
N HIS A 64 -6.17 2.99 -0.77
CA HIS A 64 -6.89 2.09 0.12
C HIS A 64 -7.97 1.27 -0.60
N LYS A 65 -8.53 1.79 -1.71
CA LYS A 65 -9.51 1.06 -2.51
C LYS A 65 -8.86 0.00 -3.38
N THR A 66 -7.65 0.26 -3.88
CA THR A 66 -6.89 -0.67 -4.72
C THR A 66 -6.27 -1.81 -3.92
N ASN A 67 -5.98 -1.57 -2.64
CA ASN A 67 -5.47 -2.58 -1.70
C ASN A 67 -6.55 -2.93 -0.67
N THR A 68 -7.78 -3.16 -1.11
CA THR A 68 -8.48 -4.28 -0.49
C THR A 68 -7.53 -5.45 -0.68
N PRO A 69 -7.14 -6.19 0.37
CA PRO A 69 -6.45 -7.43 0.13
C PRO A 69 -7.37 -8.17 -0.83
N THR A 70 -6.91 -8.37 -2.06
CA THR A 70 -7.32 -9.50 -2.86
C THR A 70 -6.77 -10.72 -2.12
N THR A 71 -7.18 -10.91 -0.87
CA THR A 71 -7.35 -12.22 -0.28
C THR A 71 -8.35 -12.89 -1.19
N GLY A 72 -7.77 -13.54 -2.19
CA GLY A 72 -8.28 -14.62 -2.99
C GLY A 72 -9.74 -14.52 -3.37
N ILE A 73 -9.95 -14.40 -4.68
CA ILE A 73 -11.18 -14.78 -5.35
C ILE A 73 -12.28 -13.73 -5.18
N GLU A 74 -12.50 -12.92 -6.21
CA GLU A 74 -13.84 -12.38 -6.47
C GLU A 74 -14.76 -13.57 -6.77
N THR A 75 -15.16 -14.29 -5.73
CA THR A 75 -16.20 -15.31 -5.87
C THR A 75 -17.46 -14.53 -6.14
N TYR A 76 -18.02 -14.65 -7.34
CA TYR A 76 -19.42 -14.33 -7.56
C TYR A 76 -20.25 -15.00 -6.45
N ILE A 77 -20.79 -14.21 -5.51
CA ILE A 77 -21.69 -14.72 -4.47
C ILE A 77 -23.10 -14.53 -5.01
N PRO A 78 -23.81 -15.60 -5.42
CA PRO A 78 -25.17 -15.44 -5.91
C PRO A 78 -26.09 -14.88 -4.82
N ASN A 79 -26.95 -13.91 -5.20
CA ASN A 79 -27.94 -13.31 -4.31
C ASN A 79 -29.25 -14.15 -4.20
N PHE A 80 -29.16 -15.46 -4.42
CA PHE A 80 -30.29 -16.37 -4.23
C PHE A 80 -30.02 -17.28 -3.02
N PRO A 81 -31.08 -17.68 -2.28
CA PRO A 81 -30.93 -18.59 -1.17
C PRO A 81 -30.52 -19.98 -1.64
N TYR A 82 -29.52 -20.57 -1.01
CA TYR A 82 -29.22 -21.99 -1.16
C TYR A 82 -30.26 -22.81 -0.39
N THR A 83 -30.68 -23.95 -0.93
CA THR A 83 -31.61 -24.87 -0.27
C THR A 83 -30.98 -25.66 0.89
N GLY A 84 -29.69 -25.46 1.19
CA GLY A 84 -28.95 -26.13 2.26
C GLY A 84 -27.70 -25.37 2.71
N SER A 85 -26.84 -25.99 3.52
CA SER A 85 -25.64 -25.35 4.11
C SER A 85 -24.41 -25.32 3.18
N LEU A 86 -24.41 -26.12 2.11
CA LEU A 86 -23.31 -26.15 1.15
C LEU A 86 -23.29 -24.87 0.30
N ARG A 87 -22.09 -24.39 -0.04
CA ARG A 87 -21.86 -23.17 -0.83
C ARG A 87 -20.93 -23.47 -2.00
N ALA A 88 -21.22 -22.90 -3.16
CA ALA A 88 -20.33 -23.00 -4.30
C ALA A 88 -19.09 -22.13 -4.10
N VAL A 89 -17.91 -22.65 -4.47
CA VAL A 89 -16.66 -21.89 -4.54
C VAL A 89 -16.44 -21.52 -6.00
N TYR A 90 -16.27 -20.22 -6.26
CA TYR A 90 -16.02 -19.69 -7.59
C TYR A 90 -14.52 -19.43 -7.82
N PRO A 91 -14.05 -19.23 -9.06
CA PRO A 91 -14.76 -19.55 -10.29
C PRO A 91 -15.01 -21.07 -10.41
N LEU A 92 -16.16 -21.44 -10.98
CA LEU A 92 -16.50 -22.85 -11.18
C LEU A 92 -15.54 -23.49 -12.18
N SER A 93 -15.21 -24.77 -11.98
CA SER A 93 -14.45 -25.53 -12.97
C SER A 93 -15.23 -25.62 -14.30
N PRO A 94 -14.55 -25.75 -15.46
CA PRO A 94 -15.21 -26.02 -16.73
C PRO A 94 -16.18 -27.20 -16.63
N ARG A 95 -17.29 -27.12 -17.37
CA ARG A 95 -18.24 -28.23 -17.46
C ARG A 95 -17.52 -29.45 -17.99
N ARG A 96 -17.53 -30.54 -17.23
CA ARG A 96 -17.01 -31.84 -17.70
C ARG A 96 -18.00 -32.34 -18.78
N SER A 97 -17.51 -32.52 -20.00
CA SER A 97 -18.24 -33.14 -21.11
C SER A 97 -18.41 -34.63 -20.88
#